data_AF-A0A969K4L6-F1
#
_entry.id   AF-A0A969K4L6-F1
#
_cell.length_a   1.000
_cell.length_b   1.000
_cell.length_c   1.000
_cell.angle_alpha   90.00
_cell.angle_beta   90.00
_cell.angle_gamma   90.00
#
_symmetry.space_group_name_H-M   'P 1'
#
loop_
_entity.id
_entity.type
_entity.pdbx_description
1 polymer ?
#
loop_
_entity_poly.entity_id
_entity_poly.type
_entity_poly.pdbx_seq_one_letter_code
_entity_poly.pdbx_strand_id
1 'polypeptide(L)'
;MNTLIIQTVDRILQTMIGKPINDLQVRILHAAATRTPYTKIAISLNCTEGHIRDTAYELWTILTQYFGQSISKTNVIIKIEDHISRISKNNQDLEEYSVQKTDAKKITDAKKIKEDRKNIVQSLRKKEFSEQQIREVLKILDREQKSRLKV
;
A
#
# COMPACT_ATOMS: atom_id res chain seq x y z
N MET A 1 -0.55 -8.00 -15.88
CA MET A 1 -1.13 -6.95 -15.00
C MET A 1 -0.07 -6.52 -14.00
N ASN A 2 0.05 -5.22 -13.72
CA ASN A 2 1.05 -4.68 -12.77
C ASN A 2 0.70 -5.11 -11.33
N THR A 3 1.64 -5.76 -10.64
CA THR A 3 1.48 -6.24 -9.25
C THR A 3 1.12 -5.11 -8.28
N LEU A 4 1.61 -3.88 -8.53
CA LEU A 4 1.31 -2.71 -7.69
C LEU A 4 -0.18 -2.32 -7.73
N ILE A 5 -0.86 -2.57 -8.85
CA ILE A 5 -2.31 -2.30 -8.96
C ILE A 5 -3.07 -3.21 -8.00
N ILE A 6 -2.75 -4.51 -7.99
CA ILE A 6 -3.40 -5.49 -7.11
C ILE A 6 -3.13 -5.13 -5.65
N GLN A 7 -1.88 -4.84 -5.29
CA GLN A 7 -1.51 -4.46 -3.92
C GLN A 7 -2.20 -3.15 -3.47
N THR A 8 -2.37 -2.19 -4.37
CA THR A 8 -3.07 -0.95 -4.06
C THR A 8 -4.54 -1.20 -3.79
N VAL A 9 -5.21 -1.95 -4.67
CA VAL A 9 -6.63 -2.31 -4.47
C VAL A 9 -6.82 -3.14 -3.21
N ASP A 10 -5.94 -4.12 -2.96
CA ASP A 10 -5.98 -4.94 -1.76
C ASP A 10 -5.93 -4.09 -0.47
N ARG A 11 -5.00 -3.13 -0.39
CA ARG A 11 -4.94 -2.19 0.74
C ARG A 11 -6.19 -1.33 0.88
N ILE A 12 -6.75 -0.87 -0.24
CA ILE A 12 -7.99 -0.08 -0.24
C ILE A 12 -9.14 -0.93 0.32
N LEU A 13 -9.32 -2.16 -0.14
CA LEU A 13 -10.37 -3.06 0.33
C LEU A 13 -10.19 -3.41 1.81
N GLN A 14 -8.97 -3.72 2.24
CA GLN A 14 -8.68 -3.97 3.66
C GLN A 14 -9.01 -2.74 4.53
N THR A 15 -8.76 -1.53 4.03
CA THR A 15 -9.03 -0.29 4.77
C THR A 15 -10.53 0.04 4.80
N MET A 16 -11.22 -0.09 3.66
CA MET A 16 -12.61 0.34 3.50
C MET A 16 -13.60 -0.66 4.07
N ILE A 17 -13.32 -1.97 3.92
CA ILE A 17 -14.28 -3.04 4.27
C ILE A 17 -13.67 -4.17 5.11
N GLY A 18 -12.40 -4.06 5.52
CA GLY A 18 -11.75 -5.06 6.38
C GLY A 18 -11.46 -6.40 5.70
N LYS A 19 -11.56 -6.48 4.36
CA LYS A 19 -11.36 -7.74 3.61
C LYS A 19 -10.26 -7.55 2.56
N PRO A 20 -9.36 -8.54 2.37
CA PRO A 20 -8.39 -8.49 1.28
C PRO A 20 -9.08 -8.72 -0.06
N ILE A 21 -8.37 -8.41 -1.15
CA ILE A 21 -8.81 -8.74 -2.50
C ILE A 21 -8.87 -10.27 -2.67
N ASN A 22 -9.91 -10.76 -3.33
CA ASN A 22 -10.04 -12.18 -3.65
C ASN A 22 -9.73 -12.49 -5.13
N ASP A 23 -9.60 -13.76 -5.46
CA ASP A 23 -9.24 -14.22 -6.81
C ASP A 23 -10.21 -13.76 -7.90
N LEU A 24 -11.51 -13.70 -7.58
CA LEU A 24 -12.52 -13.23 -8.53
C LEU A 24 -12.35 -11.72 -8.81
N GLN A 25 -12.12 -10.91 -7.79
CA GLN A 25 -11.84 -9.49 -7.91
C GLN A 25 -10.53 -9.24 -8.68
N VAL A 26 -9.49 -10.05 -8.45
CA VAL A 26 -8.24 -10.00 -9.25
C VAL A 26 -8.52 -10.29 -10.73
N ARG A 27 -9.35 -11.30 -11.04
CA ARG A 27 -9.74 -11.62 -12.43
C ARG A 27 -10.56 -10.50 -13.08
N ILE A 28 -11.44 -9.86 -12.32
CA ILE A 28 -12.22 -8.69 -12.77
C ILE A 28 -11.29 -7.51 -13.10
N LEU A 29 -10.31 -7.21 -12.24
CA LEU A 29 -9.29 -6.21 -12.52
C LEU A 29 -8.49 -6.56 -13.77
N HIS A 30 -8.06 -7.82 -13.90
CA HIS A 30 -7.33 -8.29 -15.08
C HIS A 30 -8.11 -8.03 -16.36
N ALA A 31 -9.41 -8.36 -16.35
CA ALA A 31 -10.27 -8.13 -17.49
C ALA A 31 -10.54 -6.64 -17.78
N ALA A 32 -10.51 -5.78 -16.76
CA ALA A 32 -10.53 -4.34 -16.96
C ALA A 32 -9.26 -3.87 -17.70
N ALA A 33 -8.07 -4.34 -17.28
CA ALA A 33 -6.80 -4.00 -17.93
C ALA A 33 -6.70 -4.52 -19.37
N THR A 34 -7.18 -5.74 -19.63
CA THR A 34 -7.11 -6.35 -20.97
C THR A 34 -8.36 -6.10 -21.82
N ARG A 35 -9.30 -5.26 -21.35
CA ARG A 35 -10.60 -5.00 -22.01
C ARG A 35 -11.37 -6.28 -22.36
N THR A 36 -11.18 -7.35 -21.58
CA THR A 36 -11.82 -8.64 -21.81
C THR A 36 -13.28 -8.60 -21.34
N PRO A 37 -14.26 -9.06 -22.14
CA PRO A 37 -15.67 -9.08 -21.74
C PRO A 37 -15.91 -10.05 -20.57
N TYR A 38 -16.89 -9.74 -19.72
CA TYR A 38 -17.19 -10.57 -18.54
C TYR A 38 -17.70 -11.96 -18.91
N THR A 39 -18.33 -12.12 -20.07
CA THR A 39 -18.70 -13.42 -20.65
C THR A 39 -17.54 -14.39 -20.73
N LYS A 40 -16.35 -13.93 -21.18
CA LYS A 40 -15.15 -14.79 -21.27
C LYS A 40 -14.64 -15.22 -19.89
N ILE A 41 -14.73 -14.35 -18.89
CA ILE A 41 -14.33 -14.67 -17.51
C ILE A 41 -15.31 -15.70 -16.93
N ALA A 42 -16.60 -15.46 -17.13
CA ALA A 42 -17.68 -16.32 -16.64
C ALA A 42 -17.53 -17.76 -17.16
N ILE A 43 -17.28 -17.92 -18.47
CA ILE A 43 -16.97 -19.22 -19.09
C ILE A 43 -15.73 -19.85 -18.46
N SER A 44 -14.65 -19.10 -18.28
CA SER A 44 -13.39 -19.63 -17.72
C SER A 44 -13.50 -20.08 -16.27
N LEU A 45 -14.47 -19.55 -15.52
CA LEU A 45 -14.72 -19.82 -14.11
C LEU A 45 -15.93 -20.73 -13.88
N ASN A 46 -16.59 -21.18 -14.96
CA ASN A 46 -17.82 -21.95 -14.91
C ASN A 46 -18.92 -21.30 -14.03
N CYS A 47 -19.09 -19.98 -14.16
CA CYS A 47 -20.06 -19.19 -13.41
C CYS A 47 -20.90 -18.31 -14.35
N THR A 48 -21.91 -17.60 -13.81
CA THR A 48 -22.77 -16.73 -14.61
C THR A 48 -22.12 -15.37 -14.84
N GLU A 49 -22.41 -14.77 -15.99
CA GLU A 49 -21.96 -13.39 -16.26
C GLU A 49 -22.55 -12.39 -15.25
N GLY A 50 -23.79 -12.64 -14.79
CA GLY A 50 -24.43 -11.85 -13.74
C GLY A 50 -23.57 -11.79 -12.48
N HIS A 51 -23.09 -12.93 -11.98
CA HIS A 51 -22.24 -12.99 -10.79
C HIS A 51 -20.94 -12.18 -10.95
N ILE A 52 -20.32 -12.23 -12.14
CA ILE A 52 -19.14 -11.40 -12.45
C ILE A 52 -19.49 -9.91 -12.41
N ARG A 53 -20.63 -9.51 -12.99
CA ARG A 53 -21.08 -8.12 -13.02
C ARG A 53 -21.39 -7.60 -11.63
N ASP A 54 -22.07 -8.38 -10.80
CA ASP A 54 -22.43 -8.01 -9.43
C ASP A 54 -21.16 -7.78 -8.60
N THR A 55 -20.23 -8.74 -8.65
CA THR A 55 -18.94 -8.60 -7.95
C THR A 55 -18.13 -7.40 -8.47
N ALA A 56 -18.17 -7.14 -9.78
CA ALA A 56 -17.49 -5.99 -10.35
C ALA A 56 -18.14 -4.67 -9.92
N TYR A 57 -19.47 -4.62 -9.86
CA TYR A 57 -20.22 -3.44 -9.41
C TYR A 57 -19.92 -3.10 -7.95
N GLU A 58 -19.88 -4.10 -7.07
CA GLU A 58 -19.45 -3.91 -5.68
C GLU A 58 -18.03 -3.36 -5.60
N LEU A 59 -17.10 -3.94 -6.37
CA LEU A 59 -15.71 -3.48 -6.42
C LEU A 59 -15.62 -2.01 -6.89
N TRP A 60 -16.33 -1.64 -7.95
CA TRP A 60 -16.34 -0.25 -8.44
C TRP A 60 -16.94 0.71 -7.43
N THR A 61 -17.99 0.31 -6.73
CA THR A 61 -18.63 1.11 -5.68
C THR A 61 -17.64 1.46 -4.57
N ILE A 62 -16.89 0.46 -4.07
CA ILE A 62 -15.87 0.67 -3.03
C ILE A 62 -14.77 1.61 -3.52
N LEU A 63 -14.28 1.39 -4.74
CA LEU A 63 -13.23 2.24 -5.32
C LEU A 63 -13.74 3.67 -5.57
N THR A 64 -15.00 3.85 -5.99
CA THR A 64 -15.60 5.18 -6.13
C THR A 64 -15.68 5.91 -4.80
N GLN A 65 -16.07 5.22 -3.73
CA GLN A 65 -16.08 5.79 -2.38
C GLN A 65 -14.67 6.22 -1.95
N TYR A 66 -13.66 5.38 -2.19
CA TYR A 66 -12.26 5.68 -1.85
C TYR A 66 -11.69 6.85 -2.66
N PHE A 67 -11.89 6.86 -3.98
CA PHE A 67 -11.31 7.87 -4.87
C PHE A 67 -12.12 9.17 -4.95
N GLY A 68 -13.33 9.22 -4.38
CA GLY A 68 -14.24 10.36 -4.47
C GLY A 68 -14.68 10.69 -5.90
N GLN A 69 -14.57 9.73 -6.84
CA GLN A 69 -14.91 9.92 -8.25
C GLN A 69 -15.43 8.63 -8.88
N SER A 70 -16.13 8.75 -10.00
CA SER A 70 -16.68 7.60 -10.70
C SER A 70 -15.58 6.65 -11.20
N ILE A 71 -15.66 5.39 -10.76
CA ILE A 71 -14.78 4.29 -11.15
C ILE A 71 -15.61 3.28 -11.91
N SER A 72 -15.08 2.80 -13.02
CA SER A 72 -15.70 1.82 -13.88
C SER A 72 -14.63 0.94 -14.50
N LYS A 73 -15.07 -0.15 -15.15
CA LYS A 73 -14.19 -1.07 -15.88
C LYS A 73 -13.22 -0.35 -16.83
N THR A 74 -13.64 0.73 -17.48
CA THR A 74 -12.84 1.39 -18.51
C THR A 74 -11.79 2.34 -17.96
N ASN A 75 -11.97 2.85 -16.74
CA ASN A 75 -11.09 3.87 -16.17
C ASN A 75 -10.29 3.39 -14.94
N VAL A 76 -10.65 2.27 -14.32
CA VAL A 76 -10.09 1.85 -13.03
C VAL A 76 -8.57 1.70 -13.04
N ILE A 77 -8.01 1.13 -14.11
CA ILE A 77 -6.57 0.91 -14.25
C ILE A 77 -5.84 2.26 -14.30
N ILE A 78 -6.33 3.18 -15.14
CA ILE A 78 -5.76 4.52 -15.28
C ILE A 78 -5.83 5.27 -13.94
N LYS A 79 -6.95 5.18 -13.22
CA LYS A 79 -7.14 5.86 -11.94
C LYS A 79 -6.23 5.32 -10.84
N ILE A 80 -6.02 4.00 -10.80
CA ILE A 80 -5.09 3.39 -9.85
C ILE A 80 -3.64 3.74 -10.20
N GLU A 81 -3.26 3.70 -11.48
CA GLU A 81 -1.90 4.06 -11.92
C GLU A 81 -1.58 5.54 -11.63
N ASP A 82 -2.52 6.44 -11.88
CA ASP A 82 -2.42 7.85 -11.54
C ASP A 82 -2.30 8.05 -10.03
N HIS A 83 -3.08 7.32 -9.22
CA HIS A 83 -2.95 7.34 -7.78
C HIS A 83 -1.59 6.85 -7.28
N ILE A 84 -1.10 5.72 -7.80
CA ILE A 84 0.25 5.20 -7.50
C ILE A 84 1.30 6.24 -7.87
N SER A 85 1.17 6.87 -9.04
CA SER A 85 2.09 7.90 -9.52
C SER A 85 2.08 9.13 -8.62
N ARG A 86 0.92 9.58 -8.14
CA ARG A 86 0.79 10.68 -7.19
C ARG A 86 1.40 10.33 -5.84
N ILE A 87 1.18 9.12 -5.33
CA ILE A 87 1.83 8.66 -4.10
C ILE A 87 3.35 8.66 -4.27
N SER A 88 3.85 8.14 -5.39
CA SER A 88 5.28 8.12 -5.68
C SER A 88 5.87 9.53 -5.78
N LYS A 89 5.17 10.47 -6.41
CA LYS A 89 5.59 11.88 -6.53
C LYS A 89 5.55 12.61 -5.19
N ASN A 90 4.48 12.45 -4.42
CA ASN A 90 4.37 13.04 -3.09
C ASN A 90 5.42 12.48 -2.12
N ASN A 91 5.82 11.22 -2.30
CA ASN A 91 6.97 10.65 -1.60
C ASN A 91 8.30 11.22 -2.12
N GLN A 92 8.39 11.61 -3.40
CA GLN A 92 9.56 12.29 -3.98
C GLN A 92 9.66 13.76 -3.52
N ASP A 93 8.54 14.44 -3.27
CA ASP A 93 8.50 15.78 -2.64
C ASP A 93 8.87 15.73 -1.14
N LEU A 94 8.74 14.56 -0.50
CA LEU A 94 9.24 14.28 0.85
C LEU A 94 10.70 13.74 0.85
N GLU A 95 11.17 13.15 -0.24
CA GLU A 95 12.55 12.65 -0.41
C GLU A 95 13.52 13.66 -1.04
N GLU A 96 13.05 14.73 -1.71
CA GLU A 96 13.90 15.87 -2.12
C GLU A 96 14.42 16.66 -0.90
N TYR A 97 13.82 16.46 0.29
CA TYR A 97 14.37 16.92 1.57
C TYR A 97 15.36 15.94 2.24
N SER A 98 15.70 14.81 1.62
CA SER A 98 16.65 13.84 2.20
C SER A 98 17.49 13.06 1.18
N VAL A 99 18.25 13.81 0.37
CA VAL A 99 19.63 13.52 -0.10
C VAL A 99 19.96 12.08 -0.55
N GLN A 100 20.08 11.93 -1.88
CA GLN A 100 21.22 11.37 -2.63
C GLN A 100 22.11 10.26 -1.99
N LYS A 101 22.27 9.15 -2.74
CA LYS A 101 23.35 8.11 -2.75
C LYS A 101 23.38 7.13 -1.54
N THR A 102 23.75 5.84 -1.61
CA THR A 102 24.14 4.82 -2.61
C THR A 102 24.06 3.42 -1.92
N ASP A 103 24.00 2.34 -2.71
CA ASP A 103 24.36 0.92 -2.42
C ASP A 103 23.44 -0.01 -1.56
N ALA A 104 22.77 -0.91 -2.28
CA ALA A 104 21.55 -1.64 -1.95
C ALA A 104 21.61 -2.85 -0.98
N LYS A 105 22.65 -3.03 -0.14
CA LYS A 105 22.72 -4.23 0.75
C LYS A 105 22.88 -3.97 2.25
N LYS A 106 23.26 -2.76 2.69
CA LYS A 106 23.13 -2.31 4.10
C LYS A 106 21.78 -1.63 4.40
N ILE A 107 21.03 -1.35 3.34
CA ILE A 107 19.85 -0.48 3.37
C ILE A 107 18.64 -1.14 4.01
N THR A 108 18.52 -2.48 3.99
CA THR A 108 17.34 -3.18 4.48
C THR A 108 17.23 -3.17 6.01
N ASP A 109 18.34 -3.39 6.72
CA ASP A 109 18.34 -3.39 8.19
C ASP A 109 18.34 -1.97 8.76
N ALA A 110 19.09 -1.05 8.14
CA ALA A 110 19.14 0.35 8.55
C ALA A 110 17.80 1.08 8.32
N LYS A 111 17.06 0.77 7.24
CA LYS A 111 15.71 1.31 7.01
C LYS A 111 14.72 0.83 8.06
N LYS A 112 14.77 -0.46 8.42
CA LYS A 112 13.92 -1.01 9.47
C LYS A 112 14.20 -0.37 10.83
N ILE A 113 15.48 -0.21 11.19
CA ILE A 113 15.89 0.45 12.43
C ILE A 113 15.45 1.93 12.48
N LYS A 114 15.53 2.66 11.37
CA LYS A 114 15.12 4.07 11.30
C LYS A 114 13.59 4.21 11.43
N GLU A 115 12.84 3.30 10.81
CA GLU A 115 11.38 3.24 10.91
C GLU A 115 10.91 2.81 12.30
N ASP A 116 11.57 1.83 12.91
CA ASP A 116 11.30 1.37 14.27
C ASP A 116 11.57 2.50 15.29
N ARG A 117 12.65 3.28 15.13
CA ARG A 117 12.91 4.47 15.96
C ARG A 117 11.84 5.54 15.80
N LYS A 118 11.38 5.79 14.57
CA LYS A 118 10.32 6.76 14.28
C LYS A 118 9.01 6.36 14.97
N ASN A 119 8.65 5.09 14.88
CA ASN A 119 7.46 4.53 15.54
C ASN A 119 7.55 4.60 17.07
N ILE A 120 8.73 4.31 17.65
CA ILE A 120 8.98 4.41 19.09
C ILE A 120 8.82 5.86 19.57
N VAL A 121 9.46 6.83 18.91
CA VAL A 121 9.34 8.26 19.29
C VAL A 121 7.89 8.73 19.21
N GLN A 122 7.16 8.31 18.18
CA GLN A 122 5.75 8.66 18.02
C GLN A 122 4.87 8.01 19.11
N SER A 123 5.16 6.79 19.53
CA SER A 123 4.46 6.11 20.63
C SER A 123 4.75 6.72 22.01
N LEU A 124 5.97 7.22 22.23
CA LEU A 124 6.38 7.87 23.49
C LEU A 124 5.77 9.27 23.62
N ARG A 125 5.71 10.03 22.52
CA ARG A 125 5.03 11.34 22.49
C ARG A 125 3.53 11.21 22.75
N LYS A 126 2.88 10.16 22.22
CA LYS A 126 1.48 9.84 22.50
C LYS A 126 1.22 9.49 23.97
N LYS A 127 2.25 9.12 24.73
CA LYS A 127 2.19 8.83 26.17
C LYS A 127 2.69 10.00 27.02
N GLU A 128 2.76 11.21 26.46
CA GLU A 128 3.15 12.46 27.13
C GLU A 128 4.51 12.42 27.85
N PHE A 129 5.43 11.56 27.40
CA PHE A 129 6.80 11.57 27.93
C PHE A 129 7.51 12.87 27.55
N SER A 130 8.26 13.45 28.49
CA SER A 130 9.02 14.67 28.23
C SER A 130 10.15 14.42 27.22
N GLU A 131 10.53 15.47 26.47
CA GLU A 131 11.63 15.40 25.50
C GLU A 131 12.97 14.99 26.13
N GLN A 132 13.18 15.21 27.43
CA GLN A 132 14.34 14.70 28.16
C GLN A 132 14.28 13.19 28.39
N GLN A 133 13.12 12.65 28.76
CA GLN A 133 12.92 11.21 28.94
C GLN A 133 13.04 10.45 27.60
N ILE A 134 12.51 11.02 26.51
CA ILE A 134 12.64 10.44 25.16
C ILE A 134 14.12 10.39 24.74
N ARG A 135 14.90 11.45 25.02
CA ARG A 135 16.34 11.49 24.72
C ARG A 135 17.14 10.43 25.46
N GLU A 136 16.86 10.18 26.74
CA GLU A 136 17.54 9.14 27.50
C GLU A 136 17.24 7.74 26.97
N VAL A 137 15.97 7.44 26.67
CA VAL A 137 15.57 6.16 26.07
C VAL A 137 16.26 5.92 24.72
N LEU A 138 16.36 6.96 23.89
CA LEU A 138 17.05 6.87 22.60
C LEU A 138 18.56 6.60 22.74
N LYS A 139 19.22 7.18 23.74
CA LYS A 139 20.65 6.92 24.03
C LYS A 139 20.88 5.47 24.49
N ILE A 140 19.97 4.91 25.28
CA ILE A 140 20.06 3.53 25.76
C ILE A 140 19.96 2.55 24.59
N LEU A 141 18.99 2.77 23.69
CA LEU A 141 18.81 1.95 22.49
C LEU A 141 20.06 1.98 21.59
N ASP A 142 20.69 3.15 21.41
CA ASP A 142 21.92 3.26 20.62
C ASP A 142 23.10 2.50 21.24
N ARG A 143 23.19 2.47 22.57
CA ARG A 143 24.24 1.71 23.29
C ARG A 143 24.04 0.20 23.14
N GLU A 144 22.81 -0.29 23.25
CA GLU A 144 22.51 -1.71 23.06
C GLU A 144 22.80 -2.18 21.64
N GLN A 145 22.43 -1.40 20.62
CA GLN A 145 22.70 -1.77 19.22
C GLN A 145 24.20 -1.79 18.89
N LYS A 146 24.97 -0.82 19.42
CA LYS A 146 26.42 -0.78 19.25
C LYS A 146 27.14 -1.95 19.94
N SER A 147 26.54 -2.53 20.99
CA SER A 147 27.07 -3.74 21.65
C SER A 147 26.78 -5.03 20.87
N ARG A 148 25.63 -5.10 20.19
CA ARG A 148 25.22 -6.26 19.37
C ARG A 148 25.99 -6.38 18.05
N LEU A 149 26.56 -5.29 17.56
CA LEU A 149 27.37 -5.24 16.34
C LEU A 149 28.86 -5.55 16.56
N LYS A 150 29.28 -5.82 17.79
CA LYS A 150 30.69 -6.10 18.17
C LYS A 150 30.99 -7.59 18.41
N VAL A 151 30.14 -8.50 17.95
CA VAL A 151 30.34 -9.96 17.97
C VAL A 151 30.45 -10.46 16.55
#